data_AF-A0A3M1MTM7-F1
#
_entry.id   AF-A0A3M1MTM7-F1
#
_cell.length_a   1.000
_cell.length_b   1.000
_cell.length_c   1.000
_cell.angle_alpha   90.00
_cell.angle_beta   90.00
_cell.angle_gamma   90.00
#
_symmetry.space_group_name_H-M   'P 1'
#
loop_
_entity.id
_entity.type
_entity.pdbx_description
1 polymer ?
#
loop_
_entity_poly.entity_id
_entity_poly.type
_entity_poly.pdbx_seq_one_letter_code
_entity_poly.pdbx_strand_id
1 'polypeptide(L)'
;RAYRDSRINRIYEGTNEINRMLSVEYLLRKALKGELDLLSAAMKVQGELMSIPSFGEGDGVPFAAETQAVENLKKAILMVAGYAAQKYMQQLAQEQEVLMAVADMLIDTYVAESMLLRTQKLAQQRRPEAEEALAMTQAYLVDAQARAADAGRRAILHIAAGDERRLLLMGLKRFTKPLEVDTIALRRQIAQRLIQAGKYCF
;
A
#
# COMPACT_ATOMS: atom_id res chain seq x y z
N ARG A 1 -32.05 2.86 1.13
CA ARG A 1 -31.92 1.38 1.05
C ARG A 1 -30.46 0.97 1.00
N ALA A 2 -29.71 1.33 -0.07
CA ALA A 2 -28.28 0.99 -0.24
C ALA A 2 -27.38 1.22 1.01
N TYR A 3 -27.53 2.35 1.72
CA TYR A 3 -26.73 2.62 2.92
C TYR A 3 -26.91 1.58 4.05
N ARG A 4 -28.15 1.14 4.31
CA ARG A 4 -28.45 0.12 5.33
C ARG A 4 -27.92 -1.24 4.90
N ASP A 5 -28.14 -1.59 3.63
CA ASP A 5 -27.73 -2.87 3.07
C ASP A 5 -26.19 -3.01 3.06
N SER A 6 -25.45 -1.92 2.91
CA SER A 6 -23.97 -1.93 2.94
C SER A 6 -23.37 -2.33 4.29
N ARG A 7 -24.10 -2.19 5.41
CA ARG A 7 -23.55 -2.41 6.76
C ARG A 7 -23.17 -3.87 7.03
N ILE A 8 -23.97 -4.82 6.50
CA ILE A 8 -23.79 -6.26 6.74
C ILE A 8 -22.55 -6.80 6.03
N ASN A 9 -22.13 -6.18 4.92
CA ASN A 9 -20.97 -6.58 4.12
C ASN A 9 -19.64 -6.53 4.89
N ARG A 10 -19.59 -5.84 6.03
CA ARG A 10 -18.40 -5.75 6.89
C ARG A 10 -18.37 -6.84 7.99
N ILE A 11 -19.39 -7.68 8.05
CA ILE A 11 -19.63 -8.68 9.11
C ILE A 11 -19.79 -10.07 8.49
N TYR A 12 -20.52 -10.17 7.38
CA TYR A 12 -20.77 -11.40 6.66
C TYR A 12 -19.53 -11.84 5.84
N GLU A 13 -19.33 -13.14 5.62
CA GLU A 13 -18.10 -13.76 5.07
C GLU A 13 -16.83 -13.53 5.92
N GLY A 14 -17.02 -13.57 7.24
CA GLY A 14 -15.99 -13.20 8.21
C GLY A 14 -15.94 -11.69 8.42
N THR A 15 -15.80 -11.28 9.67
CA THR A 15 -15.71 -9.85 9.99
C THR A 15 -14.47 -9.24 9.36
N ASN A 16 -14.51 -7.94 9.04
CA ASN A 16 -13.35 -7.25 8.48
C ASN A 16 -12.10 -7.38 9.37
N GLU A 17 -12.26 -7.47 10.68
CA GLU A 17 -11.17 -7.65 11.65
C GLU A 17 -10.51 -9.03 11.48
N ILE A 18 -11.30 -10.10 11.37
CA ILE A 18 -10.80 -11.46 11.14
C ILE A 18 -10.12 -11.55 9.77
N ASN A 19 -10.76 -11.03 8.71
CA ASN A 19 -10.21 -11.04 7.36
C ASN A 19 -8.85 -10.30 7.28
N ARG A 20 -8.71 -9.16 7.97
CA ARG A 20 -7.43 -8.44 8.08
C ARG A 20 -6.35 -9.29 8.74
N MET A 21 -6.62 -9.85 9.92
CA MET A 21 -5.63 -10.66 10.64
C MET A 21 -5.20 -11.89 9.82
N LEU A 22 -6.14 -12.59 9.21
CA LEU A 22 -5.87 -13.78 8.39
C LEU A 22 -4.99 -13.46 7.17
N SER A 23 -5.16 -12.28 6.55
CA SER A 23 -4.36 -11.88 5.38
C SER A 23 -2.86 -11.81 5.69
N VAL A 24 -2.50 -11.24 6.84
CA VAL A 24 -1.10 -11.12 7.28
C VAL A 24 -0.58 -12.48 7.73
N GLU A 25 -1.39 -13.22 8.48
CA GLU A 25 -1.00 -14.55 8.95
C GLU A 25 -0.73 -15.51 7.78
N TYR A 26 -1.58 -15.49 6.76
CA TYR A 26 -1.41 -16.31 5.56
C TYR A 26 -0.11 -15.99 4.83
N LEU A 27 0.22 -14.70 4.68
CA LEU A 27 1.46 -14.24 4.07
C LEU A 27 2.70 -14.76 4.84
N LEU A 28 2.67 -14.67 6.17
CA LEU A 28 3.76 -15.16 7.03
C LEU A 28 3.88 -16.69 6.98
N ARG A 29 2.76 -17.42 7.00
CA ARG A 29 2.75 -18.90 6.87
C ARG A 29 3.37 -19.35 5.56
N LYS A 30 3.09 -18.66 4.45
CA LYS A 30 3.74 -18.94 3.16
C LYS A 30 5.25 -18.73 3.20
N ALA A 31 5.72 -17.71 3.91
CA ALA A 31 7.15 -17.50 4.08
C ALA A 31 7.82 -18.58 4.93
N LEU A 32 7.20 -19.00 6.03
CA LEU A 32 7.72 -20.09 6.87
C LEU A 32 7.81 -21.43 6.13
N LYS A 33 6.89 -21.68 5.18
CA LYS A 33 6.91 -22.85 4.31
C LYS A 33 7.90 -22.74 3.14
N GLY A 34 8.55 -21.58 2.95
CA GLY A 34 9.43 -21.32 1.81
C GLY A 34 8.71 -21.13 0.48
N GLU A 35 7.37 -21.00 0.47
CA GLU A 35 6.59 -20.72 -0.74
C GLU A 35 6.76 -19.26 -1.21
N LEU A 36 7.13 -18.36 -0.29
CA LEU A 36 7.43 -16.96 -0.55
C LEU A 36 8.71 -16.55 0.17
N ASP A 37 9.68 -16.02 -0.58
CA ASP A 37 10.95 -15.56 -0.03
C ASP A 37 10.85 -14.16 0.63
N LEU A 38 10.02 -14.04 1.66
CA LEU A 38 9.80 -12.77 2.35
C LEU A 38 10.99 -12.40 3.24
N LEU A 39 11.70 -13.38 3.80
CA LEU A 39 12.85 -13.14 4.68
C LEU A 39 13.99 -12.46 3.91
N SER A 40 14.36 -12.98 2.74
CA SER A 40 15.41 -12.35 1.94
C SER A 40 14.97 -10.99 1.41
N ALA A 41 13.69 -10.83 1.05
CA ALA A 41 13.15 -9.54 0.64
C ALA A 41 13.22 -8.48 1.77
N ALA A 42 12.88 -8.87 3.00
CA ALA A 42 12.99 -7.99 4.17
C ALA A 42 14.45 -7.61 4.47
N MET A 43 15.39 -8.56 4.38
CA MET A 43 16.82 -8.28 4.54
C MET A 43 17.36 -7.31 3.48
N LYS A 44 16.92 -7.45 2.21
CA LYS A 44 17.28 -6.50 1.14
C LYS A 44 16.78 -5.09 1.45
N VAL A 45 15.52 -4.96 1.88
CA VAL A 45 14.95 -3.67 2.28
C VAL A 45 15.73 -3.05 3.44
N GLN A 46 16.14 -3.85 4.42
CA GLN A 46 16.98 -3.37 5.52
C GLN A 46 18.34 -2.85 5.02
N GLY A 47 18.96 -3.54 4.06
CA GLY A 47 20.19 -3.06 3.40
C GLY A 47 19.99 -1.75 2.65
N GLU A 48 18.87 -1.57 1.96
CA GLU A 48 18.54 -0.33 1.22
C GLU A 48 18.32 0.89 2.14
N LEU A 49 17.94 0.68 3.40
CA LEU A 49 17.83 1.76 4.38
C LEU A 49 19.20 2.34 4.77
N MET A 50 20.23 1.50 4.71
CA MET A 50 21.61 1.87 5.04
C MET A 50 22.34 2.46 3.83
N SER A 51 21.76 2.37 2.63
CA SER A 51 22.34 2.94 1.42
C SER A 51 21.77 4.32 1.09
N ILE A 52 22.56 5.09 0.34
CA ILE A 52 22.13 6.39 -0.19
C ILE A 52 20.98 6.15 -1.19
N PRO A 53 19.87 6.90 -1.12
CA PRO A 53 18.81 6.81 -2.11
C PRO A 53 19.34 7.09 -3.52
N SER A 54 19.03 6.21 -4.47
CA SER A 54 19.17 6.54 -5.90
C SER A 54 18.11 7.60 -6.24
N PHE A 55 18.53 8.70 -6.85
CA PHE A 55 17.65 9.76 -7.33
C PHE A 55 17.66 9.74 -8.86
N GLY A 56 16.48 9.77 -9.49
CA GLY A 56 16.37 10.03 -10.93
C GLY A 56 16.28 8.80 -11.84
N GLU A 57 16.07 7.59 -11.32
CA GLU A 57 15.76 6.44 -12.17
C GLU A 57 14.29 6.50 -12.61
N GLY A 58 14.05 6.89 -13.87
CA GLY A 58 12.72 6.84 -14.49
C GLY A 58 12.25 8.10 -15.21
N ASP A 59 13.06 9.15 -15.30
CA ASP A 59 12.70 10.34 -16.08
C ASP A 59 12.41 9.96 -17.54
N GLY A 60 11.19 10.28 -18.00
CA GLY A 60 10.72 9.97 -19.35
C GLY A 60 10.12 8.57 -19.55
N VAL A 61 10.15 7.68 -18.55
CA VAL A 61 9.47 6.38 -18.60
C VAL A 61 8.01 6.53 -18.15
N PRO A 62 7.01 6.13 -18.97
CA PRO A 62 5.60 6.21 -18.56
C PRO A 62 5.33 5.43 -17.28
N PHE A 63 4.57 6.04 -16.37
CA PHE A 63 4.16 5.46 -15.09
C PHE A 63 5.31 5.14 -14.10
N ALA A 64 6.52 5.67 -14.32
CA ALA A 64 7.67 5.37 -13.47
C ALA A 64 7.44 5.80 -12.01
N ALA A 65 6.90 7.01 -11.80
CA ALA A 65 6.66 7.54 -10.46
C ALA A 65 5.61 6.73 -9.68
N GLU A 66 4.52 6.33 -10.35
CA GLU A 66 3.46 5.50 -9.77
C GLU A 66 3.95 4.09 -9.47
N THR A 67 4.73 3.51 -10.38
CA THR A 67 5.34 2.18 -10.19
C THR A 67 6.28 2.22 -8.99
N GLN A 68 7.14 3.23 -8.92
CA GLN A 68 8.08 3.38 -7.82
C GLN A 68 7.37 3.59 -6.48
N ALA A 69 6.27 4.36 -6.47
CA ALA A 69 5.45 4.57 -5.29
C ALA A 69 4.81 3.26 -4.78
N VAL A 70 4.28 2.42 -5.66
CA VAL A 70 3.74 1.09 -5.31
C VAL A 70 4.84 0.17 -4.77
N GLU A 71 6.00 0.12 -5.43
CA GLU A 71 7.15 -0.66 -4.95
C GLU A 71 7.59 -0.22 -3.56
N ASN A 72 7.65 1.09 -3.32
CA ASN A 72 8.02 1.61 -2.02
C ASN A 72 6.99 1.25 -0.94
N LEU A 73 5.68 1.25 -1.25
CA LEU A 73 4.67 0.75 -0.31
C LEU A 73 4.92 -0.72 0.08
N LYS A 74 5.29 -1.58 -0.89
CA LYS A 74 5.68 -2.97 -0.61
C LYS A 74 6.92 -3.06 0.27
N LYS A 75 7.93 -2.21 0.05
CA LYS A 75 9.12 -2.12 0.92
C LYS A 75 8.74 -1.70 2.34
N ALA A 76 7.84 -0.72 2.50
CA ALA A 76 7.33 -0.31 3.80
C ALA A 76 6.63 -1.46 4.54
N ILE A 77 5.79 -2.24 3.84
CA ILE A 77 5.13 -3.41 4.42
C ILE A 77 6.16 -4.45 4.86
N LEU A 78 7.10 -4.82 3.99
CA LEU A 78 8.14 -5.81 4.29
C LEU A 78 8.99 -5.39 5.49
N MET A 79 9.34 -4.12 5.58
CA MET A 79 10.10 -3.56 6.69
C MET A 79 9.32 -3.68 8.02
N VAL A 80 8.06 -3.22 8.06
CA VAL A 80 7.25 -3.24 9.28
C VAL A 80 6.89 -4.68 9.70
N ALA A 81 6.39 -5.48 8.75
CA ALA A 81 5.99 -6.86 9.01
C ALA A 81 7.19 -7.75 9.34
N GLY A 82 8.32 -7.57 8.64
CA GLY A 82 9.55 -8.32 8.87
C GLY A 82 10.11 -8.05 10.27
N TYR A 83 10.19 -6.78 10.67
CA TYR A 83 10.64 -6.42 12.02
C TYR A 83 9.68 -6.96 13.11
N ALA A 84 8.36 -6.85 12.91
CA ALA A 84 7.37 -7.40 13.84
C ALA A 84 7.49 -8.94 13.97
N ALA A 85 7.64 -9.65 12.85
CA ALA A 85 7.82 -11.09 12.84
C ALA A 85 9.11 -11.52 13.54
N GLN A 86 10.22 -10.80 13.32
CA GLN A 86 11.48 -11.07 14.00
C GLN A 86 11.41 -10.82 15.51
N LYS A 87 10.69 -9.77 15.94
CA LYS A 87 10.59 -9.41 17.35
C LYS A 87 9.66 -10.35 18.14
N TYR A 88 8.47 -10.60 17.62
CA TYR A 88 7.43 -11.34 18.36
C TYR A 88 7.40 -12.84 18.02
N MET A 89 7.96 -13.24 16.87
CA MET A 89 8.04 -14.64 16.45
C MET A 89 6.66 -15.33 16.55
N GLN A 90 6.57 -16.41 17.34
CA GLN A 90 5.33 -17.16 17.53
C GLN A 90 4.22 -16.36 18.24
N GLN A 91 4.57 -15.27 18.94
CA GLN A 91 3.62 -14.42 19.65
C GLN A 91 3.02 -13.33 18.76
N LEU A 92 3.46 -13.16 17.51
CA LEU A 92 2.96 -12.11 16.63
C LEU A 92 1.44 -12.18 16.41
N ALA A 93 0.86 -13.39 16.43
CA ALA A 93 -0.59 -13.58 16.32
C ALA A 93 -1.40 -12.88 17.45
N GLN A 94 -0.76 -12.57 18.59
CA GLN A 94 -1.37 -11.88 19.73
C GLN A 94 -1.33 -10.36 19.58
N GLU A 95 -0.45 -9.83 18.71
CA GLU A 95 -0.30 -8.40 18.44
C GLU A 95 -1.30 -7.93 17.36
N GLN A 96 -2.60 -8.05 17.65
CA GLN A 96 -3.67 -7.84 16.67
C GLN A 96 -3.64 -6.44 16.05
N GLU A 97 -3.32 -5.40 16.83
CA GLU A 97 -3.24 -4.03 16.35
C GLU A 97 -2.09 -3.83 15.35
N VAL A 98 -0.96 -4.52 15.57
CA VAL A 98 0.17 -4.54 14.63
C VAL A 98 -0.25 -5.26 13.34
N LEU A 99 -0.91 -6.41 13.47
CA LEU A 99 -1.43 -7.16 12.31
C LEU A 99 -2.45 -6.33 11.53
N MET A 100 -3.34 -5.60 12.21
CA MET A 100 -4.31 -4.72 11.57
C MET A 100 -3.63 -3.57 10.82
N ALA A 101 -2.61 -2.95 11.41
CA ALA A 101 -1.85 -1.89 10.74
C ALA A 101 -1.14 -2.41 9.47
N VAL A 102 -0.52 -3.59 9.53
CA VAL A 102 0.10 -4.23 8.36
C VAL A 102 -0.94 -4.62 7.32
N ALA A 103 -2.09 -5.14 7.74
CA ALA A 103 -3.20 -5.49 6.85
C ALA A 103 -3.74 -4.26 6.11
N ASP A 104 -3.90 -3.13 6.79
CA ASP A 104 -4.35 -1.88 6.16
C ASP A 104 -3.33 -1.40 5.12
N MET A 105 -2.02 -1.47 5.40
CA MET A 105 -0.98 -1.18 4.41
C MET A 105 -1.04 -2.13 3.20
N LEU A 106 -1.24 -3.42 3.42
CA LEU A 106 -1.39 -4.44 2.37
C LEU A 106 -2.60 -4.15 1.47
N ILE A 107 -3.75 -3.83 2.06
CA ILE A 107 -4.99 -3.50 1.32
C ILE A 107 -4.76 -2.28 0.43
N ASP A 108 -4.21 -1.20 1.00
CA ASP A 108 -3.95 0.02 0.25
C ASP A 108 -2.99 -0.22 -0.92
N THR A 109 -1.93 -0.99 -0.68
CA THR A 109 -0.95 -1.36 -1.71
C THR A 109 -1.55 -2.24 -2.80
N TYR A 110 -2.37 -3.23 -2.43
CA TYR A 110 -3.02 -4.13 -3.38
C TYR A 110 -3.98 -3.39 -4.32
N VAL A 111 -4.79 -2.48 -3.77
CA VAL A 111 -5.71 -1.66 -4.59
C VAL A 111 -4.92 -0.71 -5.49
N ALA A 112 -3.89 -0.04 -4.94
CA ALA A 112 -3.05 0.88 -5.71
C ALA A 112 -2.35 0.18 -6.88
N GLU A 113 -1.74 -0.99 -6.64
CA GLU A 113 -1.11 -1.80 -7.68
C GLU A 113 -2.13 -2.27 -8.73
N SER A 114 -3.29 -2.75 -8.28
CA SER A 114 -4.36 -3.20 -9.19
C SER A 114 -4.85 -2.08 -10.11
N MET A 115 -5.02 -0.87 -9.57
CA MET A 115 -5.38 0.32 -10.34
C MET A 115 -4.26 0.70 -11.34
N LEU A 116 -3.00 0.69 -10.91
CA LEU A 116 -1.86 0.99 -11.76
C LEU A 116 -1.75 0.01 -12.94
N LEU A 117 -1.78 -1.29 -12.68
CA LEU A 117 -1.71 -2.32 -13.71
C LEU A 117 -2.88 -2.22 -14.70
N ARG A 118 -4.09 -1.91 -14.20
CA ARG A 118 -5.26 -1.65 -15.06
C ARG A 118 -5.02 -0.43 -15.95
N THR A 119 -4.55 0.68 -15.40
CA THR A 119 -4.25 1.92 -16.13
C THR A 119 -3.18 1.70 -17.20
N GLN A 120 -2.08 1.01 -16.85
CA GLN A 120 -1.04 0.65 -17.81
C GLN A 120 -1.60 -0.19 -18.97
N LYS A 121 -2.46 -1.17 -18.67
CA LYS A 121 -3.12 -1.99 -19.70
C LYS A 121 -4.03 -1.16 -20.61
N LEU A 122 -4.82 -0.23 -20.06
CA LEU A 122 -5.67 0.67 -20.85
C LEU A 122 -4.83 1.57 -21.76
N ALA A 123 -3.73 2.12 -21.25
CA ALA A 123 -2.81 2.96 -22.01
C ALA A 123 -2.12 2.18 -23.14
N GLN A 124 -1.65 0.95 -22.87
CA GLN A 124 -1.09 0.06 -23.89
C GLN A 124 -2.09 -0.25 -25.01
N GLN A 125 -3.37 -0.40 -24.66
CA GLN A 125 -4.46 -0.61 -25.60
C GLN A 125 -4.96 0.69 -26.28
N ARG A 126 -4.36 1.85 -25.96
CA ARG A 126 -4.76 3.18 -26.46
C ARG A 126 -6.24 3.48 -26.24
N ARG A 127 -6.75 3.05 -25.09
CA ARG A 127 -8.14 3.25 -24.70
C ARG A 127 -8.37 4.71 -24.32
N PRO A 128 -9.49 5.34 -24.76
CA PRO A 128 -9.76 6.74 -24.43
C PRO A 128 -9.89 6.97 -22.93
N GLU A 129 -10.28 5.96 -22.15
CA GLU A 129 -10.44 6.02 -20.69
C GLU A 129 -9.10 5.97 -19.93
N ALA A 130 -7.96 5.81 -20.61
CA ALA A 130 -6.66 5.67 -19.97
C ALA A 130 -6.25 6.92 -19.18
N GLU A 131 -6.65 8.11 -19.63
CA GLU A 131 -6.33 9.37 -18.95
C GLU A 131 -7.08 9.48 -17.62
N GLU A 132 -8.39 9.21 -17.60
CA GLU A 132 -9.15 9.26 -16.36
C GLU A 132 -8.78 8.10 -15.42
N ALA A 133 -8.41 6.94 -15.97
CA ALA A 133 -7.84 5.84 -15.18
C ALA A 133 -6.55 6.25 -14.49
N LEU A 134 -5.65 6.98 -15.17
CA LEU A 134 -4.44 7.52 -14.56
C LEU A 134 -4.77 8.55 -13.47
N ALA A 135 -5.69 9.48 -13.72
CA ALA A 135 -6.11 10.45 -12.72
C ALA A 135 -6.66 9.77 -11.45
N MET A 136 -7.48 8.73 -11.61
CA MET A 136 -7.98 7.94 -10.48
C MET A 136 -6.86 7.20 -9.74
N THR A 137 -5.93 6.56 -10.46
CA THR A 137 -4.78 5.87 -9.87
C THR A 137 -3.92 6.83 -9.05
N GLN A 138 -3.54 7.98 -9.61
CA GLN A 138 -2.71 8.98 -8.94
C GLN A 138 -3.40 9.54 -7.69
N ALA A 139 -4.68 9.91 -7.79
CA ALA A 139 -5.43 10.41 -6.64
C ALA A 139 -5.54 9.36 -5.53
N TYR A 140 -5.81 8.10 -5.87
CA TYR A 140 -5.88 7.01 -4.90
C TYR A 140 -4.51 6.75 -4.25
N LEU A 141 -3.45 6.73 -5.06
CA LEU A 141 -2.09 6.41 -4.63
C LEU A 141 -1.58 7.41 -3.58
N VAL A 142 -1.84 8.71 -3.77
CA VAL A 142 -1.49 9.73 -2.77
C VAL A 142 -2.19 9.47 -1.43
N ASP A 143 -3.49 9.16 -1.44
CA ASP A 143 -4.23 8.88 -0.21
C ASP A 143 -3.77 7.55 0.43
N ALA A 144 -3.47 6.53 -0.39
CA ALA A 144 -2.94 5.24 0.06
C ALA A 144 -1.56 5.39 0.72
N GLN A 145 -0.68 6.22 0.16
CA GLN A 145 0.62 6.53 0.76
C GLN A 145 0.47 7.20 2.12
N ALA A 146 -0.48 8.13 2.27
CA ALA A 146 -0.75 8.77 3.56
C ALA A 146 -1.31 7.79 4.60
N ARG A 147 -2.28 6.94 4.22
CA ARG A 147 -2.84 5.92 5.12
C ARG A 147 -1.79 4.87 5.52
N ALA A 148 -0.99 4.39 4.58
CA ALA A 148 0.09 3.46 4.85
C ALA A 148 1.17 4.05 5.77
N ALA A 149 1.51 5.33 5.58
CA ALA A 149 2.44 6.04 6.46
C ALA A 149 1.92 6.14 7.90
N ASP A 150 0.63 6.38 8.07
CA ASP A 150 -0.01 6.47 9.38
C ASP A 150 -0.11 5.09 10.07
N ALA A 151 -0.57 4.07 9.34
CA ALA A 151 -0.63 2.70 9.82
C ALA A 151 0.75 2.15 10.22
N GLY A 152 1.74 2.28 9.32
CA GLY A 152 3.11 1.86 9.59
C GLY A 152 3.74 2.59 10.78
N ARG A 153 3.44 3.89 10.95
CA ARG A 153 3.95 4.68 12.09
C ARG A 153 3.41 4.15 13.41
N ARG A 154 2.11 3.86 13.50
CA ARG A 154 1.52 3.25 14.71
C ARG A 154 2.21 1.94 15.07
N ALA A 155 2.38 1.05 14.09
CA ALA A 155 3.06 -0.22 14.30
C ALA A 155 4.50 -0.01 14.78
N ILE A 156 5.30 0.81 14.09
CA ILE A 156 6.71 1.05 14.44
C ILE A 156 6.87 1.63 15.85
N LEU A 157 6.00 2.57 16.24
CA LEU A 157 6.04 3.18 17.57
C LEU A 157 5.80 2.17 18.70
N HIS A 158 5.01 1.13 18.44
CA HIS A 158 4.76 0.03 19.38
C HIS A 158 5.90 -1.01 19.36
N ILE A 159 6.33 -1.43 18.16
CA ILE A 159 7.24 -2.58 18.03
C ILE A 159 8.71 -2.23 18.24
N ALA A 160 9.16 -0.99 18.04
CA ALA A 160 10.58 -0.63 18.14
C ALA A 160 10.83 0.46 19.19
N ALA A 161 12.07 0.60 19.67
CA ALA A 161 12.50 1.69 20.56
C ALA A 161 13.89 2.22 20.18
N GLY A 162 14.31 3.33 20.79
CA GLY A 162 15.66 3.89 20.61
C GLY A 162 16.02 4.17 19.14
N ASP A 163 17.24 3.79 18.76
CA ASP A 163 17.78 4.05 17.41
C ASP A 163 17.13 3.18 16.34
N GLU A 164 16.70 1.96 16.67
CA GLU A 164 15.95 1.10 15.75
C GLU A 164 14.63 1.76 15.33
N ARG A 165 13.90 2.33 16.29
CA ARG A 165 12.67 3.08 15.99
C ARG A 165 12.95 4.25 15.06
N ARG A 166 14.02 5.02 15.32
CA ARG A 166 14.38 6.17 14.47
C ARG A 166 14.68 5.72 13.04
N LEU A 167 15.45 4.65 12.88
CA LEU A 167 15.78 4.08 11.57
C LEU A 167 14.53 3.64 10.81
N LEU A 168 13.63 2.88 11.46
CA LEU A 168 12.39 2.40 10.85
C LEU A 168 11.45 3.57 10.48
N LEU A 169 11.34 4.60 11.32
CA LEU A 169 10.52 5.78 11.01
C LEU A 169 11.08 6.59 9.83
N MET A 170 12.41 6.69 9.71
CA MET A 170 13.06 7.30 8.55
C MET A 170 12.79 6.50 7.28
N GLY A 171 12.93 5.18 7.35
CA GLY A 171 12.61 4.26 6.26
C GLY A 171 11.17 4.37 5.81
N LEU A 172 10.24 4.39 6.76
CA LEU A 172 8.82 4.56 6.48
C LEU A 172 8.56 5.88 5.76
N LYS A 173 9.10 6.99 6.28
CA LYS A 173 8.96 8.31 5.64
C LYS A 173 9.49 8.32 4.21
N ARG A 174 10.61 7.65 3.94
CA ARG A 174 11.19 7.50 2.59
C ARG A 174 10.26 6.70 1.67
N PHE A 175 9.80 5.55 2.13
CA PHE A 175 8.99 4.63 1.33
C PHE A 175 7.53 5.07 1.14
N THR A 176 7.03 5.96 1.99
CA THR A 176 5.69 6.53 1.85
C THR A 176 5.72 7.99 1.41
N LYS A 177 6.80 8.43 0.73
CA LYS A 177 6.87 9.78 0.17
C LYS A 177 5.71 9.97 -0.82
N PRO A 178 4.79 10.94 -0.59
CA PRO A 178 3.64 11.13 -1.48
C PRO A 178 4.06 11.47 -2.91
N LEU A 179 3.29 10.98 -3.88
CA LEU A 179 3.38 11.43 -5.27
C LEU A 179 3.07 12.93 -5.35
N GLU A 180 3.91 13.68 -6.07
CA GLU A 180 3.81 15.14 -6.19
C GLU A 180 2.88 15.52 -7.36
N VAL A 181 1.56 15.32 -7.16
CA VAL A 181 0.51 15.63 -8.14
C VAL A 181 -0.61 16.48 -7.53
N ASP A 182 -1.27 17.31 -8.34
CA ASP A 182 -2.43 18.09 -7.91
C ASP A 182 -3.69 17.21 -7.83
N THR A 183 -3.86 16.56 -6.69
CA THR A 183 -5.04 15.69 -6.46
C THR A 183 -6.37 16.45 -6.43
N ILE A 184 -6.38 17.78 -6.30
CA ILE A 184 -7.61 18.58 -6.40
C ILE A 184 -8.01 18.68 -7.88
N ALA A 185 -7.06 19.01 -8.76
CA ALA A 185 -7.30 19.05 -10.20
C ALA A 185 -7.72 17.66 -10.74
N LEU A 186 -7.02 16.59 -10.35
CA LEU A 186 -7.35 15.23 -10.76
C LEU A 186 -8.78 14.84 -10.36
N ARG A 187 -9.19 15.13 -9.11
CA ARG A 187 -10.55 14.83 -8.65
C ARG A 187 -11.62 15.65 -9.37
N ARG A 188 -11.33 16.90 -9.75
CA ARG A 188 -12.23 17.73 -10.57
C ARG A 188 -12.41 17.15 -11.98
N GLN A 189 -11.32 16.70 -12.62
CA GLN A 189 -11.37 16.02 -13.92
C GLN A 189 -12.26 14.77 -13.86
N ILE A 190 -12.04 13.89 -12.87
CA ILE A 190 -12.84 12.67 -12.67
C ILE A 190 -14.31 13.02 -12.44
N ALA A 191 -14.59 14.00 -11.57
CA ALA A 191 -15.95 14.41 -11.24
C ALA A 191 -16.69 14.99 -12.46
N GLN A 192 -16.03 15.83 -13.26
CA GLN A 192 -16.63 16.40 -14.47
C GLN A 192 -17.09 15.32 -15.43
N ARG A 193 -16.27 14.27 -15.62
CA ARG A 193 -16.60 13.14 -16.50
C ARG A 193 -17.81 12.34 -16.00
N LEU A 194 -17.84 12.05 -14.69
CA LEU A 194 -18.97 11.37 -14.05
C LEU A 194 -20.28 12.17 -14.14
N ILE A 195 -20.21 13.49 -13.92
CA ILE A 195 -21.37 14.38 -14.00
C ILE A 195 -21.94 14.40 -15.42
N GLN A 196 -21.09 14.53 -16.43
CA GLN A 196 -21.51 14.49 -17.84
C GLN A 196 -22.15 13.15 -18.21
N ALA A 197 -21.64 12.04 -17.70
CA ALA A 197 -22.18 10.71 -17.97
C ALA A 197 -23.46 10.39 -17.17
N GLY A 198 -23.65 11.02 -16.01
CA GLY A 198 -24.74 10.73 -15.06
C GLY A 198 -24.66 9.36 -14.39
N LYS A 199 -23.51 8.66 -14.52
CA LYS A 199 -23.25 7.31 -14.00
C LYS A 199 -21.75 7.05 -13.92
N TYR A 200 -21.36 5.95 -13.26
CA TYR A 200 -19.98 5.45 -13.37
C TYR A 200 -19.68 5.03 -14.82
N CYS A 201 -18.64 5.60 -15.42
CA CYS A 201 -18.36 5.53 -16.85
C CYS A 201 -16.91 5.15 -17.20
N PHE A 202 -16.22 4.48 -16.28
CA PHE A 202 -14.81 4.06 -16.42
C PHE A 202 -14.65 2.54 -16.40
#